data_AF-A0A2V6X7B9-F1
#
_entry.id   AF-A0A2V6X7B9-F1
#
_cell.length_a   1.000
_cell.length_b   1.000
_cell.length_c   1.000
_cell.angle_alpha   90.00
_cell.angle_beta   90.00
_cell.angle_gamma   90.00
#
_symmetry.space_group_name_H-M   'P 1'
#
loop_
_entity.id
_entity.type
_entity.pdbx_description
1 polymer ?
#
loop_
_entity_poly.entity_id
_entity_poly.type
_entity_poly.pdbx_seq_one_letter_code
_entity_poly.pdbx_strand_id
1 'polypeptide(L)'
;MIDSDTHVNPSLDVLLRYADKEFRDRFDELAPYRRTVKTVMGRGDAEDVGESSILSIKPVRLQRAAGSRPSPAPEQGADRGFLSGR
;
A
#
# COMPACT_ATOMS: atom_id res chain seq x y z
N MET A 1 -23.90 -11.85 18.00
CA MET A 1 -22.93 -10.73 18.01
C MET A 1 -22.76 -10.29 16.57
N ILE A 2 -23.04 -9.04 16.26
CA ILE A 2 -22.85 -8.49 14.91
C ILE A 2 -21.65 -7.57 15.01
N ASP A 3 -20.58 -7.89 14.27
CA ASP A 3 -19.48 -6.96 14.06
C ASP A 3 -19.87 -6.03 12.90
N SER A 4 -19.94 -4.73 13.18
CA SER A 4 -20.29 -3.73 12.17
C SER A 4 -19.05 -3.22 11.42
N ASP A 5 -17.84 -3.56 11.88
CA ASP A 5 -16.59 -2.99 11.37
C ASP A 5 -15.54 -4.06 11.04
N THR A 6 -15.90 -4.96 10.14
CA THR A 6 -14.96 -5.94 9.60
C THR A 6 -14.22 -5.37 8.39
N HIS A 7 -12.89 -5.31 8.50
CA HIS A 7 -12.00 -4.92 7.40
C HIS A 7 -11.48 -6.14 6.65
N VAL A 8 -11.47 -6.08 5.31
CA VAL A 8 -10.83 -7.08 4.43
C VAL A 8 -9.62 -6.47 3.74
N ASN A 9 -8.63 -7.30 3.42
CA ASN A 9 -7.40 -6.90 2.73
C ASN A 9 -7.39 -7.50 1.31
N PRO A 10 -8.07 -6.88 0.33
CA PRO A 10 -8.11 -7.39 -1.03
C PRO A 10 -6.73 -7.34 -1.68
N SER A 11 -6.49 -8.26 -2.62
CA SER A 11 -5.31 -8.19 -3.48
C SER A 11 -5.41 -7.03 -4.47
N LEU A 12 -4.26 -6.58 -4.96
CA LEU A 12 -4.19 -5.53 -5.97
C LEU A 12 -4.90 -5.95 -7.26
N ASP A 13 -4.89 -7.22 -7.60
CA ASP A 13 -5.55 -7.74 -8.81
C ASP A 13 -7.08 -7.61 -8.72
N VAL A 14 -7.66 -7.84 -7.53
CA VAL A 14 -9.08 -7.57 -7.27
C VAL A 14 -9.41 -6.08 -7.41
N LEU A 15 -8.54 -5.20 -6.89
CA LEU A 15 -8.72 -3.74 -7.03
C LEU A 15 -8.67 -3.30 -8.50
N LEU A 16 -7.74 -3.83 -9.28
CA LEU A 16 -7.57 -3.48 -10.70
C LEU A 16 -8.74 -3.93 -11.58
N ARG A 17 -9.43 -5.02 -11.21
CA ARG A 17 -10.63 -5.50 -11.92
C ARG A 17 -11.73 -4.44 -12.00
N TYR A 18 -11.78 -3.53 -11.03
CA TYR A 18 -12.81 -2.48 -10.96
C TYR A 18 -12.24 -1.05 -11.06
N ALA A 19 -10.93 -0.90 -11.20
CA ALA A 19 -10.32 0.40 -11.47
C ALA A 19 -10.83 1.01 -12.78
N ASP A 20 -10.91 2.33 -12.83
CA ASP A 20 -11.25 3.07 -14.04
C ASP A 20 -10.10 3.00 -15.07
N LYS A 21 -10.40 3.41 -16.31
CA LYS A 21 -9.44 3.31 -17.41
C LYS A 21 -8.23 4.21 -17.18
N GLU A 22 -8.43 5.45 -16.72
CA GLU A 22 -7.33 6.41 -16.56
C GLU A 22 -6.33 5.94 -15.49
N PHE A 23 -6.82 5.33 -14.42
CA PHE A 23 -5.95 4.71 -13.42
C PHE A 23 -5.19 3.50 -13.98
N ARG A 24 -5.86 2.62 -14.73
CA ARG A 24 -5.22 1.45 -15.35
C ARG A 24 -4.10 1.84 -16.31
N ASP A 25 -4.32 2.88 -17.12
CA ASP A 25 -3.35 3.35 -18.11
C ASP A 25 -2.06 3.87 -17.45
N ARG A 26 -2.14 4.31 -16.19
CA ARG A 26 -1.01 4.83 -15.39
C ARG A 26 -0.51 3.86 -14.34
N PHE A 27 -1.04 2.65 -14.31
CA PHE A 27 -0.79 1.71 -13.22
C PHE A 27 0.69 1.32 -13.09
N ASP A 28 1.42 1.28 -14.20
CA ASP A 28 2.85 0.98 -14.21
C ASP A 28 3.69 2.03 -13.44
N GLU A 29 3.19 3.26 -13.26
CA GLU A 29 3.82 4.27 -12.40
C GLU A 29 3.94 3.80 -10.93
N LEU A 30 3.08 2.86 -10.50
CA LEU A 30 3.10 2.31 -9.15
C LEU A 30 4.11 1.16 -8.98
N ALA A 31 4.81 0.75 -10.04
CA ALA A 31 5.81 -0.33 -9.98
C ALA A 31 6.79 -0.25 -8.78
N PRO A 32 7.33 0.93 -8.39
CA PRO A 32 8.23 1.04 -7.25
C PRO A 32 7.62 0.62 -5.90
N TYR A 33 6.29 0.61 -5.82
CA TYR A 33 5.55 0.30 -4.59
C TYR A 33 4.93 -1.10 -4.60
N ARG A 34 5.01 -1.84 -5.71
CA ARG A 34 4.42 -3.18 -5.83
C ARG A 34 5.25 -4.21 -5.06
N ARG A 35 4.58 -5.10 -4.34
CA ARG A 35 5.20 -6.24 -3.67
C ARG A 35 4.31 -7.47 -3.79
N THR A 36 4.94 -8.63 -4.01
CA THR A 36 4.27 -9.92 -3.89
C THR A 36 4.41 -10.42 -2.45
N VAL A 37 3.30 -10.83 -1.85
CA VAL A 37 3.26 -11.38 -0.50
C VAL A 37 2.56 -12.72 -0.48
N LYS A 38 3.01 -13.61 0.40
CA LYS A 38 2.31 -14.87 0.67
C LYS A 38 1.01 -14.56 1.38
N THR A 39 -0.08 -15.09 0.86
CA THR A 39 -1.40 -15.00 1.48
C THR A 39 -1.54 -16.07 2.54
N VAL A 40 -2.40 -15.80 3.51
CA VAL A 40 -2.81 -16.78 4.52
C VAL A 40 -4.22 -17.20 4.16
N MET A 41 -4.49 -18.50 4.15
CA MET A 41 -5.80 -19.06 3.83
C MET A 41 -6.90 -18.38 4.68
N GLY A 42 -7.99 -17.95 4.04
CA GLY A 42 -9.08 -17.21 4.70
C GLY A 42 -8.80 -15.73 4.96
N ARG A 43 -7.73 -15.15 4.38
CA ARG A 43 -7.39 -13.73 4.52
C ARG A 43 -7.34 -13.03 3.16
N GLY A 44 -8.42 -12.32 2.84
CA GLY A 44 -8.39 -11.12 1.99
C GLY A 44 -8.59 -11.30 0.48
N ASP A 45 -8.19 -12.42 -0.12
CA ASP A 45 -8.49 -12.70 -1.53
C ASP A 45 -9.68 -13.67 -1.65
N ALA A 46 -10.54 -13.44 -2.64
CA ALA A 46 -11.72 -14.28 -2.90
C ALA A 46 -11.34 -15.58 -3.61
N GLU A 47 -10.28 -15.53 -4.41
CA GLU A 47 -9.63 -16.70 -4.96
C GLU A 47 -8.56 -17.09 -3.93
N ASP A 48 -8.55 -18.31 -3.39
CA ASP A 48 -7.52 -18.78 -2.44
C ASP A 48 -6.15 -18.94 -3.13
N VAL A 49 -5.59 -17.83 -3.63
CA VAL A 49 -4.31 -17.79 -4.34
C VAL A 49 -3.21 -17.73 -3.30
N GLY A 50 -2.19 -18.59 -3.40
CA GLY A 50 -1.09 -18.68 -2.42
C GLY A 50 -0.15 -17.46 -2.35
N GLU A 51 -0.23 -16.56 -3.33
CA GLU A 51 0.52 -15.31 -3.39
C GLU A 51 -0.37 -14.21 -3.98
N SER A 52 -0.24 -12.98 -3.47
CA SER A 52 -0.98 -11.81 -3.98
C SER A 52 -0.07 -10.60 -4.13
N SER A 53 -0.38 -9.75 -5.11
CA SER A 53 0.25 -8.45 -5.27
C SER A 53 -0.40 -7.42 -4.34
N ILE A 54 0.41 -6.60 -3.68
CA ILE A 54 -0.04 -5.47 -2.84
C ILE A 54 0.77 -4.21 -3.14
N LEU A 55 0.27 -3.06 -2.68
CA LEU A 55 1.02 -1.79 -2.67
C LEU A 55 1.61 -1.55 -1.28
N SER A 56 2.92 -1.34 -1.21
CA SER A 56 3.67 -1.07 0.00
C SER A 56 4.20 0.36 0.00
N ILE A 57 3.37 1.29 0.48
CA ILE A 57 3.71 2.71 0.56
C ILE A 57 4.30 2.99 1.95
N LYS A 58 5.56 3.45 1.99
CA LYS A 58 6.17 3.88 3.26
C LYS A 58 5.55 5.22 3.69
N PRO A 59 5.08 5.36 4.94
CA PRO A 59 4.58 6.63 5.42
C PRO A 59 5.71 7.66 5.47
N VAL A 60 5.49 8.83 4.88
CA VAL A 60 6.42 9.96 4.96
C VAL A 60 6.10 10.74 6.23
N ARG A 61 7.10 10.95 7.09
CA ARG A 61 6.96 11.86 8.23
C ARG A 61 7.08 13.29 7.74
N LEU A 62 5.95 13.99 7.68
CA LEU A 62 5.97 15.43 7.54
C LEU A 62 6.38 16.02 8.90
N GLN A 63 7.65 16.38 9.06
CA GLN A 63 8.10 17.21 10.18
C GLN A 63 7.48 18.60 9.99
N ARG A 64 6.29 18.82 10.55
CA ARG A 64 5.67 20.14 10.61
C ARG A 64 5.64 20.57 12.06
N ALA A 65 6.31 21.67 12.38
CA ALA A 65 6.02 22.41 13.59
C ALA A 65 4.78 23.26 13.31
N ALA A 66 3.84 23.33 14.25
CA ALA A 66 2.70 24.23 14.11
C ALA A 66 3.23 25.68 13.92
N GLY A 67 2.85 26.33 12.82
CA GLY A 67 3.32 27.68 12.47
C GLY A 67 4.55 27.77 11.56
N SER A 68 5.20 26.66 11.18
CA SER A 68 6.33 26.71 10.24
C SER A 68 5.87 26.80 8.78
N ARG A 69 6.57 27.61 7.96
CA ARG A 69 6.39 27.60 6.50
C ARG A 69 6.70 26.22 5.90
N PRO A 70 6.02 25.80 4.82
CA PRO A 70 6.33 24.55 4.15
C PRO A 70 7.75 24.58 3.58
N SER A 71 8.60 23.66 4.02
CA SER A 71 9.92 23.39 3.41
C SER A 71 9.84 22.14 2.54
N PRO A 72 10.62 22.06 1.44
CA PRO A 72 10.68 20.86 0.61
C PRO A 72 11.17 19.67 1.45
N ALA A 73 10.61 18.49 1.19
CA ALA A 73 11.05 17.27 1.86
C ALA A 73 12.53 16.99 1.50
N PRO A 74 13.38 16.60 2.47
CA PRO A 74 14.76 16.22 2.16
C PRO A 74 14.77 15.02 1.21
N GLU A 75 15.64 15.06 0.19
CA GLU A 75 15.89 13.93 -0.71
C GLU A 75 16.24 12.70 0.12
N GLN A 76 15.38 11.69 0.11
CA GLN A 76 15.62 10.43 0.79
C GLN A 76 16.57 9.59 -0.05
N GLY A 77 17.87 9.82 0.15
CA GLY A 77 18.90 8.84 -0.15
C GLY A 77 18.58 7.51 0.54
N ALA A 78 18.89 6.41 -0.16
CA ALA A 78 18.60 5.03 0.20
C ALA A 78 18.63 4.75 1.71
N ASP A 79 17.46 4.61 2.35
CA ASP A 79 17.46 4.22 3.76
C ASP A 79 16.31 3.30 4.20
N ARG A 80 16.69 2.41 5.11
CA ARG A 80 15.98 1.21 5.55
C ARG A 80 14.53 1.52 5.92
N GLY A 81 13.63 0.63 5.52
CA GLY A 81 12.20 0.75 5.80
C GLY A 81 11.93 0.86 7.30
N PHE A 82 10.99 1.74 7.65
CA PHE A 82 10.56 2.06 9.01
C PHE A 82 10.18 0.84 9.88
N LEU A 83 9.88 -0.31 9.28
CA LEU A 83 9.57 -1.56 9.99
C LEU A 83 10.78 -2.46 10.26
N SER A 84 12.01 -2.06 9.93
CA SER A 84 13.22 -2.88 10.14
C SER A 84 13.75 -2.86 11.59
N GLY A 85 12.93 -2.42 12.54
CA GLY A 85 13.25 -2.39 13.97
C GLY A 85 12.28 -3.24 14.76
N ARG A 86 12.45 -4.57 14.68
CA ARG A 86 12.00 -5.49 15.73
C ARG A 86 12.93 -6.69 15.79
#